data_AF-A0A7R9HW64-F1
#
_entry.id   AF-A0A7R9HW64-F1
#
_cell.length_a   1.000
_cell.length_b   1.000
_cell.length_c   1.000
_cell.angle_alpha   90.00
_cell.angle_beta   90.00
_cell.angle_gamma   90.00
#
_symmetry.space_group_name_H-M   'P 1'
#
loop_
_entity.id
_entity.type
_entity.pdbx_description
1 polymer ?
#
loop_
_entity_poly.entity_id
_entity_poly.type
_entity_poly.pdbx_seq_one_letter_code
_entity_poly.pdbx_strand_id
1 'polypeptide(L)'
;MQVDHQLFALTKLDVTGDGTEEIVACSWDGQTYILDQEKRSVRFQLEESVCSFCSGYYALDPSKEAAPCFIYTTFSNKIYMYYNVKLPSMVAQSRRGLAAKCGQDLSPRQSQRLIEWCLYGKK
;
A
#
# COMPACT_ATOMS: atom_id res chain seq x y z
N MET A 1 7.56 4.24 -16.62
CA MET A 1 6.23 4.71 -16.24
C MET A 1 6.08 6.13 -16.77
N GLN A 2 5.13 6.35 -17.67
CA GLN A 2 4.62 7.68 -17.93
C GLN A 2 3.44 7.87 -16.97
N VAL A 3 3.43 8.96 -16.20
CA VAL A 3 2.37 9.21 -15.20
C VAL A 3 1.40 10.18 -15.83
N ASP A 4 0.18 9.71 -16.14
CA ASP A 4 -0.90 10.54 -16.68
C ASP A 4 -1.66 11.33 -15.61
N HIS A 5 -1.25 11.19 -14.35
CA HIS A 5 -1.84 11.85 -13.18
C HIS A 5 -0.94 12.98 -12.69
N GLN A 6 -1.53 14.10 -12.30
CA GLN A 6 -0.78 15.21 -11.70
C GLN A 6 -0.36 14.82 -10.27
N LEU A 7 0.85 14.26 -10.15
CA LEU A 7 1.52 14.05 -8.88
C LEU A 7 1.82 15.42 -8.26
N PHE A 8 1.53 15.57 -6.97
CA PHE A 8 1.72 16.85 -6.29
C PHE A 8 2.38 16.73 -4.92
N ALA A 9 2.43 15.51 -4.36
CA ALA A 9 3.13 15.22 -3.12
C ALA A 9 4.00 13.98 -3.29
N LEU A 10 5.22 14.05 -2.76
CA LEU A 10 6.20 12.97 -2.77
C LEU A 10 6.89 12.92 -1.41
N THR A 11 6.92 11.72 -0.82
CA THR A 11 7.51 11.45 0.48
C THR A 11 8.27 10.12 0.43
N LYS A 12 9.11 9.88 1.43
CA LYS A 12 9.79 8.60 1.64
C LYS A 12 9.31 7.99 2.96
N LEU A 13 9.04 6.69 2.97
CA LEU A 13 8.58 5.98 4.16
C LEU A 13 8.84 4.48 3.99
N ASP A 14 9.46 3.84 4.97
CA ASP A 14 9.56 2.38 5.03
C ASP A 14 8.19 1.80 5.42
N VAL A 15 7.46 1.34 4.40
CA VAL A 15 6.13 0.71 4.55
C VAL A 15 6.22 -0.81 4.56
N THR A 16 7.36 -1.39 4.18
CA THR A 16 7.57 -2.85 4.21
C THR A 16 8.12 -3.35 5.55
N GLY A 17 8.73 -2.46 6.33
CA GLY A 17 9.40 -2.74 7.59
C GLY A 17 10.73 -3.47 7.41
N ASP A 18 11.35 -3.40 6.24
CA ASP A 18 12.63 -4.05 5.94
C ASP A 18 13.86 -3.14 6.16
N GLY A 19 13.62 -1.89 6.58
CA GLY A 19 14.65 -0.87 6.79
C GLY A 19 14.99 -0.06 5.54
N THR A 20 14.39 -0.38 4.39
CA THR A 20 14.52 0.38 3.14
C THR A 20 13.32 1.30 2.98
N GLU A 21 13.55 2.57 2.67
CA GLU A 21 12.45 3.51 2.46
C GLU A 21 11.90 3.39 1.03
N GLU A 22 10.58 3.22 0.89
CA GLU A 22 9.89 3.35 -0.38
C GLU A 22 9.50 4.82 -0.66
N ILE A 23 9.41 5.15 -1.95
CA ILE A 23 8.89 6.43 -2.43
C ILE A 23 7.37 6.35 -2.47
N VAL A 24 6.70 7.27 -1.78
CA VAL A 24 5.24 7.40 -1.78
C VAL A 24 4.88 8.69 -2.52
N ALA A 25 4.10 8.57 -3.60
CA ALA A 25 3.70 9.68 -4.43
C ALA A 25 2.17 9.75 -4.53
N CYS A 26 1.57 10.88 -4.15
CA CYS A 26 0.13 11.10 -4.21
C CYS A 26 -0.23 12.06 -5.35
N SER A 27 -1.37 11.80 -5.98
CA SER A 27 -1.95 12.62 -7.06
C SER A 27 -3.30 13.19 -6.66
N TRP A 28 -3.74 14.22 -7.39
CA TRP A 28 -4.95 14.99 -7.10
C TRP A 28 -6.24 14.16 -7.14
N ASP A 29 -6.27 13.08 -7.92
CA ASP A 29 -7.43 12.21 -8.05
C ASP A 29 -7.51 11.13 -6.94
N GLY A 30 -6.62 11.20 -5.95
CA GLY A 30 -6.56 10.25 -4.84
C GLY A 30 -5.75 8.98 -5.13
N GLN A 31 -5.12 8.86 -6.30
CA GLN A 31 -4.16 7.77 -6.53
C GLN A 31 -2.86 8.02 -5.77
N THR A 32 -2.42 7.00 -5.04
CA THR A 32 -1.15 6.97 -4.34
C THR A 32 -0.32 5.81 -4.84
N TYR A 33 0.90 6.10 -5.27
CA TYR A 33 1.88 5.14 -5.77
C TYR A 33 2.96 4.94 -4.71
N ILE A 34 3.28 3.69 -4.43
CA ILE A 34 4.37 3.28 -3.56
C ILE A 34 5.37 2.57 -4.47
N LEU A 35 6.62 3.03 -4.48
CA LEU A 35 7.67 2.60 -5.39
C LEU A 35 8.93 2.25 -4.61
N ASP A 36 9.52 1.09 -4.90
CA ASP A 36 10.83 0.75 -4.36
C ASP A 36 11.97 0.99 -5.35
N GLN A 37 13.19 0.71 -4.91
CA GLN A 37 14.41 0.91 -5.69
C GLN A 37 14.49 -0.03 -6.91
N GLU A 38 13.85 -1.20 -6.82
CA GLU A 38 13.73 -2.18 -7.90
C GLU A 38 12.63 -1.83 -8.91
N LYS A 39 12.01 -0.64 -8.78
CA LYS A 39 10.94 -0.14 -9.66
C LYS A 39 9.66 -0.98 -9.61
N ARG A 40 9.45 -1.73 -8.52
CA ARG A 40 8.16 -2.37 -8.25
C ARG A 40 7.22 -1.30 -7.70
N SER A 41 5.94 -1.42 -8.02
CA SER A 41 4.94 -0.41 -7.68
C SER A 41 3.70 -1.03 -7.07
N VAL A 42 3.21 -0.46 -5.97
CA VAL A 42 1.88 -0.70 -5.42
C VAL A 42 1.06 0.56 -5.57
N ARG A 43 -0.23 0.41 -5.92
CA ARG A 43 -1.16 1.54 -6.05
C ARG A 43 -2.28 1.40 -5.03
N PHE A 44 -2.58 2.50 -4.37
CA PHE A 44 -3.73 2.70 -3.50
C PHE A 44 -4.61 3.82 -4.06
N GLN A 45 -5.93 3.70 -3.90
CA GLN A 45 -6.90 4.69 -4.35
C GLN A 45 -7.69 5.20 -3.15
N LEU A 46 -7.56 6.48 -2.85
CA LEU A 46 -8.58 7.20 -2.11
C LEU A 46 -9.66 7.62 -3.11
N GLU A 47 -10.90 7.19 -2.93
CA GLU A 47 -12.02 7.49 -3.85
C GLU A 47 -12.52 8.96 -3.72
N GLU A 48 -11.62 9.90 -3.41
CA GLU A 48 -11.89 11.33 -3.29
C GLU A 48 -10.69 12.16 -3.77
N SER A 49 -10.96 13.36 -4.28
CA SER A 49 -9.90 14.29 -4.70
C SER A 49 -9.13 14.85 -3.50
N VAL A 50 -7.80 14.79 -3.59
CA VAL A 50 -6.88 15.16 -2.53
C VAL A 50 -6.29 16.55 -2.80
N CYS A 51 -6.29 17.42 -1.80
CA CYS A 51 -5.67 18.74 -1.89
C CYS A 51 -4.31 18.81 -1.18
N SER A 52 -4.09 17.99 -0.14
CA SER A 52 -2.78 17.82 0.51
C SER A 52 -2.59 16.40 1.02
N PHE A 53 -1.35 15.90 0.95
CA PHE A 53 -0.95 14.58 1.39
C PHE A 53 0.39 14.66 2.13
N CYS A 54 0.51 13.90 3.22
CA CYS A 54 1.80 13.58 3.82
C CYS A 54 1.85 12.15 4.34
N SER A 55 3.06 11.62 4.47
CA SER A 55 3.32 10.34 5.12
C SER A 55 4.47 10.46 6.10
N GLY A 56 4.49 9.60 7.11
CA GLY A 56 5.55 9.59 8.11
C GLY A 56 5.23 8.66 9.27
N TYR A 57 6.11 8.66 10.26
CA TYR A 57 5.89 7.95 11.52
C TYR A 57 5.14 8.83 12.51
N TYR A 58 3.96 8.39 12.93
CA TYR A 58 3.13 9.09 13.90
C TYR A 58 2.75 8.15 15.04
N ALA A 59 2.73 8.66 16.26
CA ALA A 59 2.28 7.94 17.43
C ALA A 59 0.92 8.48 17.88
N LEU A 60 0.01 7.59 18.25
CA LEU A 60 -1.28 7.97 18.86
C LEU A 60 -1.14 8.24 20.37
N ASP A 61 -0.06 7.77 20.97
CA ASP A 61 0.25 7.89 22.38
C ASP A 61 1.76 8.08 22.57
N PRO A 62 2.23 8.98 23.45
CA PRO A 62 3.66 9.19 23.70
C PRO A 62 4.42 7.94 24.18
N SER A 63 3.74 6.96 24.77
CA SER A 63 4.31 5.70 25.23
C SER A 63 4.41 4.62 24.15
N LYS A 64 3.81 4.85 22.97
CA LYS A 64 3.81 3.88 21.86
C LYS A 64 4.81 4.27 20.80
N GLU A 65 5.39 3.26 20.17
CA GLU A 65 6.23 3.46 18.99
C GLU A 65 5.42 4.10 17.87
N ALA A 66 6.06 5.02 17.15
CA ALA A 66 5.45 5.68 16.01
C ALA A 66 5.26 4.67 14.87
N ALA A 67 4.11 4.69 14.23
CA ALA A 67 3.76 3.79 13.15
C ALA A 67 3.73 4.54 11.81
N PRO A 68 4.05 3.87 10.68
CA PRO A 68 3.92 4.46 9.36
C PRO A 68 2.45 4.83 9.10
N CYS A 69 2.20 6.07 8.74
CA CYS A 69 0.85 6.57 8.46
C CYS A 69 0.79 7.35 7.16
N PHE A 70 -0.38 7.31 6.51
CA PHE A 70 -0.75 8.19 5.41
C PHE A 70 -1.84 9.15 5.87
N ILE A 71 -1.65 10.44 5.59
CA ILE A 71 -2.59 11.49 5.94
C ILE A 71 -3.00 12.20 4.65
N TYR A 72 -4.28 12.17 4.36
CA TYR A 72 -4.90 12.86 3.23
C TYR A 72 -5.80 13.95 3.74
N THR A 73 -5.79 15.08 3.06
CA THR A 73 -6.79 16.12 3.19
C THR A 73 -7.45 16.31 1.83
N THR A 74 -8.78 16.37 1.80
CA THR A 74 -9.56 16.37 0.57
C THR A 74 -10.19 17.74 0.31
N PHE A 75 -10.57 18.00 -0.95
CA PHE A 75 -11.38 19.17 -1.29
C PHE A 75 -12.79 19.14 -0.70
N SER A 76 -13.23 17.99 -0.18
CA SER A 76 -14.50 17.81 0.55
C SER A 76 -14.40 18.15 2.04
N ASN A 77 -13.31 18.80 2.48
CA ASN A 77 -13.02 19.15 3.88
C ASN A 77 -12.96 17.95 4.82
N LYS A 78 -12.47 16.80 4.34
CA LYS A 78 -12.23 15.61 5.16
C LYS A 78 -10.74 15.37 5.35
N ILE A 79 -10.40 14.81 6.50
CA ILE A 79 -9.05 14.33 6.80
C ILE A 79 -9.13 12.81 6.96
N TYR A 80 -8.36 12.09 6.15
CA TYR A 80 -8.22 10.65 6.25
C TYR A 80 -6.85 10.32 6.80
N MET A 81 -6.80 9.55 7.89
CA MET A 81 -5.58 9.01 8.44
C MET A 81 -5.63 7.49 8.38
N TYR A 82 -4.75 6.90 7.57
CA TYR A 82 -4.49 5.48 7.57
C TYR A 82 -3.32 5.22 8.52
N TYR A 83 -3.61 4.56 9.64
CA TYR A 83 -2.64 4.27 10.69
C TYR A 83 -2.00 2.89 10.47
N ASN A 84 -0.69 2.79 10.78
CA ASN A 84 0.07 1.54 10.71
C ASN A 84 -0.02 0.86 9.33
N VAL A 85 0.23 1.65 8.28
CA VAL A 85 0.25 1.20 6.88
C VAL A 85 1.44 0.26 6.68
N LYS A 86 1.17 -1.01 6.42
CA LYS A 86 2.18 -2.04 6.22
C LYS A 86 1.94 -2.83 4.95
N LEU A 87 2.97 -2.96 4.13
CA LEU A 87 2.99 -3.82 2.95
C LEU A 87 3.82 -5.07 3.25
N PRO A 88 3.24 -6.28 3.22
CA PRO A 88 4.01 -7.50 3.48
C PRO A 88 5.15 -7.73 2.47
N SER A 89 4.99 -7.23 1.24
CA SER A 89 6.01 -7.28 0.19
C SER A 89 5.65 -6.37 -0.97
N MET A 90 6.67 -5.77 -1.60
CA MET A 90 6.54 -5.11 -2.90
C MET A 90 6.50 -6.09 -4.09
N VAL A 91 6.79 -7.38 -3.85
CA VAL A 91 6.74 -8.40 -4.90
C VAL A 91 5.32 -8.89 -5.09
N ALA A 92 4.74 -8.60 -6.26
CA ALA A 92 3.53 -9.25 -6.70
C ALA A 92 3.78 -10.76 -6.88
N GLN A 93 3.12 -11.58 -6.08
CA GLN A 93 3.21 -13.02 -6.23
C GLN A 93 2.18 -13.50 -7.25
N SER A 94 2.66 -14.13 -8.33
CA SER A 94 1.76 -14.78 -9.27
C SER A 94 1.09 -16.00 -8.62
N ARG A 95 -0.11 -16.34 -9.10
CA ARG A 95 -0.85 -17.54 -8.68
C ARG A 95 -0.01 -18.82 -8.72
N ARG A 96 0.88 -18.95 -9.71
CA ARG A 96 1.81 -20.09 -9.82
C ARG A 96 2.90 -20.07 -8.75
N GLY A 97 3.42 -18.89 -8.40
CA GLY A 97 4.40 -18.74 -7.32
C GLY A 97 3.84 -19.11 -5.95
N LEU A 98 2.57 -18.81 -5.69
CA LEU A 98 1.84 -19.23 -4.49
C LEU A 98 1.65 -20.75 -4.45
N ALA A 99 1.23 -21.37 -5.56
CA ALA A 99 1.06 -22.82 -5.66
C ALA A 99 2.38 -23.59 -5.50
N ALA A 100 3.47 -23.08 -6.08
CA ALA A 100 4.80 -23.67 -5.96
C ALA A 100 5.32 -23.66 -4.50
N LYS A 101 5.06 -22.60 -3.73
CA LYS A 101 5.37 -22.55 -2.29
C LYS A 101 4.57 -23.56 -1.47
N CYS A 102 3.36 -23.93 -1.92
CA CYS A 102 2.50 -24.90 -1.24
C CYS A 102 2.84 -26.36 -1.57
N GLY A 103 3.76 -26.62 -2.52
CA GLY A 103 4.21 -27.97 -2.87
C GLY A 103 3.13 -28.90 -3.46
N GLN A 104 1.98 -28.36 -3.88
CA GLN A 104 0.86 -29.14 -4.41
C GLN A 104 0.25 -28.45 -5.65
N ASP A 105 -0.06 -29.24 -6.67
CA ASP A 105 -0.90 -28.80 -7.79
C ASP A 105 -2.33 -28.58 -7.28
N LEU A 106 -2.63 -27.33 -6.93
CA LEU A 106 -3.94 -26.92 -6.45
C LEU A 106 -4.95 -26.99 -7.61
N SER A 107 -6.07 -27.69 -7.39
CA SER A 107 -7.19 -27.65 -8.33
C SER A 107 -7.71 -26.21 -8.52
N PRO A 108 -8.41 -25.90 -9.63
CA PRO A 108 -8.92 -24.55 -9.90
C PRO A 108 -9.80 -24.00 -8.76
N ARG A 109 -10.62 -24.85 -8.14
CA ARG A 109 -11.49 -24.47 -7.01
C ARG A 109 -10.71 -24.16 -5.74
N GLN A 110 -9.68 -24.95 -5.42
CA GLN A 110 -8.82 -24.69 -4.25
C GLN A 110 -8.00 -23.42 -4.45
N SER A 111 -7.51 -23.19 -5.67
CA SER A 111 -6.80 -21.95 -6.03
C SER A 111 -7.68 -20.72 -5.83
N GLN A 112 -8.96 -20.80 -6.20
CA GLN A 112 -9.91 -19.68 -6.04
C GLN A 112 -10.18 -19.38 -4.55
N ARG A 113 -10.37 -20.43 -3.72
CA ARG A 113 -10.51 -20.26 -2.26
C ARG A 113 -9.26 -19.71 -1.59
N LEU A 114 -8.07 -20.16 -2.03
CA LEU A 114 -6.81 -19.64 -1.53
C LEU A 114 -6.62 -18.16 -1.87
N ILE A 115 -6.98 -17.74 -3.09
CA ILE A 115 -6.95 -16.33 -3.49
C ILE A 115 -7.93 -15.50 -2.64
N GLU A 116 -9.16 -15.97 -2.46
CA GLU A 116 -10.12 -15.31 -1.57
C GLU A 116 -9.60 -15.18 -0.14
N TRP A 117 -8.96 -16.23 0.37
CA TRP A 117 -8.36 -16.21 1.70
C TRP A 117 -7.19 -15.22 1.79
N CYS A 118 -6.28 -15.21 0.82
CA CYS A 118 -5.14 -14.29 0.79
C CYS A 118 -5.57 -12.82 0.63
N LEU A 119 -6.63 -12.54 -0.13
CA LEU A 119 -7.10 -11.18 -0.38
C LEU A 119 -8.00 -10.63 0.73
N TYR A 120 -8.83 -11.48 1.35
CA TYR A 120 -9.90 -11.03 2.25
C TYR A 120 -9.82 -11.61 3.67
N GLY A 121 -8.88 -12.52 3.96
CA GLY A 121 -8.64 -13.06 5.30
C GLY A 121 -9.84 -13.76 5.94
N LYS A 122 -10.82 -14.24 5.16
CA LYS A 122 -12.04 -14.85 5.72
C LYS A 122 -11.71 -16.21 6.37
N LYS A 123 -12.02 -16.32 7.66
CA LYS A 123 -12.01 -17.55 8.45
C LYS A 123 -13.01 -18.58 7.92
#